data_AF-A0A7V8IJH9-F1
#
_entry.id   AF-A0A7V8IJH9-F1
#
_cell.length_a   1.000
_cell.length_b   1.000
_cell.length_c   1.000
_cell.angle_alpha   90.00
_cell.angle_beta   90.00
_cell.angle_gamma   90.00
#
_symmetry.space_group_name_H-M   'P 1'
#
loop_
_entity.id
_entity.type
_entity.pdbx_description
1 polymer ?
#
loop_
_entity_poly.entity_id
_entity_poly.type
_entity_poly.pdbx_seq_one_letter_code
_entity_poly.pdbx_strand_id
1 'polypeptide(L)' 'MADSQSTQTRLKFQYRFLVLPYSPQEKTFCRLSVEAYSEREARQMLSPCFAFTFAARLPIQEVRHV' A
#
# COMPACT_ATOMS: atom_id res chain seq x y z
N MET A 1 4.62 -36.22 -9.06
CA MET A 1 4.60 -34.78 -9.41
C MET A 1 3.54 -34.14 -8.55
N ALA A 2 3.89 -33.35 -7.54
CA ALA A 2 2.91 -32.64 -6.71
C ALA A 2 2.54 -31.35 -7.45
N ASP A 3 1.36 -31.33 -8.06
CA ASP A 3 0.80 -30.10 -8.62
C ASP A 3 0.64 -29.10 -7.49
N SER A 4 1.55 -28.13 -7.47
CA SER A 4 1.52 -27.02 -6.53
C SER A 4 0.40 -26.09 -6.98
N GLN A 5 -0.84 -26.46 -6.70
CA GLN A 5 -1.97 -25.56 -6.81
C GLN A 5 -1.69 -24.41 -5.84
N SER A 6 -1.07 -23.37 -6.36
CA SER A 6 -0.87 -22.12 -5.65
C SER A 6 -2.26 -21.51 -5.44
N THR A 7 -2.92 -21.87 -4.34
CA THR A 7 -4.02 -21.13 -3.73
C THR A 7 -3.53 -19.81 -3.13
N GLN A 8 -2.48 -19.23 -3.69
CA GLN A 8 -2.07 -17.88 -3.40
C GLN A 8 -3.04 -16.94 -4.12
N THR A 9 -4.27 -16.89 -3.60
CA THR A 9 -5.18 -15.77 -3.82
C THR A 9 -4.32 -14.53 -3.62
N ARG A 10 -4.08 -13.75 -4.67
CA ARG A 10 -3.30 -12.52 -4.53
C ARG A 10 -4.12 -11.59 -3.64
N LEU A 11 -3.84 -11.65 -2.34
CA LEU A 11 -4.54 -10.84 -1.36
C LEU A 11 -4.24 -9.38 -1.71
N LYS A 12 -5.29 -8.60 -1.92
CA LYS A 12 -5.14 -7.16 -2.00
C LYS A 12 -4.91 -6.62 -0.61
N PHE A 13 -3.94 -5.73 -0.50
CA PHE A 13 -3.64 -5.02 0.73
C PHE A 13 -3.89 -3.53 0.51
N GLN A 14 -4.31 -2.87 1.57
CA GLN A 14 -4.30 -1.43 1.66
C GLN A 14 -2.90 -0.99 2.11
N TYR A 15 -2.17 -0.34 1.21
CA TYR A 15 -0.89 0.29 1.45
C TYR A 15 -1.11 1.74 1.85
N ARG A 16 -0.53 2.15 2.98
CA ARG A 16 -0.60 3.50 3.50
C ARG A 16 0.74 4.20 3.35
N PHE A 17 0.70 5.45 2.94
CA PHE A 17 1.86 6.30 2.76
C PHE A 17 1.66 7.63 3.49
N LEU A 18 2.74 8.15 4.05
CA LEU A 18 2.81 9.52 4.55
C LEU A 18 3.48 10.36 3.47
N VAL A 19 2.74 11.34 2.97
CA VAL A 19 3.21 12.27 1.96
C VAL A 19 3.83 13.46 2.66
N LEU A 20 5.02 13.82 2.21
CA LEU A 20 5.69 15.03 2.61
C LEU A 20 5.08 16.22 1.85
N PRO A 21 4.75 17.30 2.55
CA PRO A 21 4.31 18.52 1.90
C PRO A 21 5.41 19.03 0.96
N TYR A 22 5.00 19.51 -0.22
CA TYR A 22 5.94 20.04 -1.20
C TYR A 22 6.48 21.42 -0.78
N SER A 23 5.64 22.18 -0.07
CA SER A 23 5.98 23.52 0.42
C SER A 23 6.27 23.52 1.93
N PRO A 24 7.30 24.24 2.40
CA PRO A 24 7.58 24.38 3.83
C PRO A 24 6.46 25.11 4.60
N GLN A 25 5.53 25.79 3.90
CA GLN A 25 4.35 26.40 4.52
C GLN A 25 3.23 25.39 4.79
N GLU A 26 3.17 24.30 4.03
CA GLU A 26 2.25 23.20 4.28
C GLU A 26 2.80 22.37 5.44
N LYS A 27 2.31 22.61 6.66
CA LYS A 27 2.77 21.89 7.86
C LYS A 27 2.08 20.54 8.07
N THR A 28 1.28 20.10 7.11
CA THR A 28 0.42 18.93 7.26
C THR A 28 0.94 17.79 6.41
N PHE A 29 1.33 16.70 7.06
CA PHE A 29 1.60 15.44 6.38
C PHE A 29 0.28 14.84 5.89
N CYS A 30 0.18 14.56 4.60
CA CYS A 30 -1.00 13.95 4.02
C CYS A 30 -0.89 12.42 4.11
N ARG A 31 -1.91 11.75 4.65
CA ARG A 31 -1.96 10.28 4.67
C ARG A 31 -2.69 9.77 3.43
N LEU A 32 -2.01 9.02 2.57
CA LEU A 32 -2.60 8.34 1.42
C LEU A 32 -2.79 6.86 1.72
N SER A 33 -3.87 6.28 1.19
CA SER A 33 -4.14 4.85 1.25
C SER A 33 -4.48 4.37 -0.15
N VAL A 34 -3.84 3.29 -0.60
CA VAL A 34 -4.00 2.73 -1.94
C VAL A 34 -4.13 1.22 -1.83
N GLU A 35 -5.04 0.64 -2.57
CA GLU A 35 -5.19 -0.81 -2.64
C GLU A 35 -4.31 -1.37 -3.75
N ALA A 36 -3.42 -2.30 -3.40
CA ALA A 36 -2.54 -2.93 -4.37
C ALA A 36 -2.24 -4.38 -3.95
N TYR A 37 -1.73 -5.17 -4.89
CA TYR A 37 -1.25 -6.52 -4.60
C TYR A 37 0.19 -6.52 -4.09
N SER A 38 0.92 -5.43 -4.34
CA SER A 38 2.30 -5.26 -3.89
C SER A 38 2.60 -3.79 -3.58
N GLU A 39 3.60 -3.57 -2.74
CA GLU A 39 4.06 -2.21 -2.42
C GLU A 39 4.59 -1.50 -3.67
N ARG A 40 5.25 -2.24 -4.57
CA ARG A 40 5.78 -1.70 -5.82
C ARG A 40 4.68 -1.13 -6.70
N GLU A 41 3.58 -1.86 -6.86
CA GLU A 41 2.40 -1.41 -7.59
C GLU A 41 1.78 -0.18 -6.91
N ALA A 42 1.63 -0.21 -5.58
CA ALA A 42 1.14 0.95 -4.83
C ALA A 42 2.03 2.20 -5.01
N ARG A 43 3.35 2.03 -5.03
CA ARG A 43 4.31 3.12 -5.32
C ARG A 43 4.19 3.63 -6.75
N GLN A 44 4.01 2.74 -7.73
CA GLN A 44 3.84 3.12 -9.14
C GLN A 44 2.56 3.93 -9.35
N MET A 45 1.48 3.62 -8.62
CA MET A 45 0.24 4.41 -8.67
C MET A 45 0.41 5.83 -8.14
N LEU A 46 1.39 6.06 -7.26
CA LEU A 46 1.63 7.36 -6.61
C LEU A 46 2.77 8.17 -7.25
N SER A 47 3.72 7.52 -7.92
CA SER A 47 4.89 8.15 -8.54
C SER A 47 4.52 8.62 -9.95
N PRO A 48 4.38 9.94 -10.19
CA PRO A 48 5.40 10.95 -9.85
C PRO A 48 4.91 12.09 -8.94
N CYS A 49 3.69 11.99 -8.39
CA CYS A 49 2.98 13.15 -7.89
C CYS A 49 3.53 13.69 -6.56
N PHE A 50 4.20 12.86 -5.75
CA PHE A 50 4.54 13.21 -4.37
C PHE A 50 5.83 12.55 -3.88
N ALA A 51 6.54 13.22 -2.97
CA ALA A 51 7.52 12.58 -2.11
C ALA A 51 6.80 11.94 -0.93
N PHE A 52 6.97 10.63 -0.73
CA PHE A 52 6.24 9.92 0.32
C PHE A 52 7.04 8.77 0.92
N THR A 53 6.70 8.42 2.15
CA THR A 53 7.28 7.31 2.90
C THR A 53 6.22 6.24 3.16
N PHE A 54 6.60 4.98 3.02
CA PHE A 54 5.71 3.86 3.36
C PHE A 54 5.45 3.84 4.87
N ALA A 55 4.18 3.74 5.25
CA ALA A 55 3.75 3.79 6.66
C ALA A 55 3.19 2.45 7.15
N ALA A 56 2.33 1.78 6.38
CA ALA A 56 1.73 0.51 6.79
C ALA A 56 1.15 -0.29 5.62
N ARG A 57 1.03 -1.61 5.80
CA ARG A 57 0.29 -2.53 4.94
C ARG A 57 -0.79 -3.22 5.77
N LEU A 58 -2.05 -3.11 5.35
CA LEU A 58 -3.19 -3.71 6.01
C LEU A 58 -3.91 -4.68 5.06
N PRO A 59 -4.31 -5.87 5.50
CA PRO A 59 -5.14 -6.74 4.69
C PRO A 59 -6.51 -6.08 4.52
N ILE A 60 -7.05 -6.11 3.30
CA ILE A 60 -8.40 -5.56 3.02
C ILE A 60 -9.48 -6.48 3.59
N GLN A 61 -9.20 -7.78 3.58
CA GLN A 61 -10.06 -8.76 4.20
C GLN A 61 -9.63 -8.93 5.65
N GLU A 62 -10.58 -8.77 6.58
CA GLU A 62 -10.35 -9.12 7.98
C GLU A 62 -9.82 -10.54 8.04
N VAL A 63 -8.58 -10.70 8.52
CA VAL A 63 -8.07 -12.01 8.89
C VAL A 63 -8.88 -12.40 10.12
N ARG A 64 -10.00 -13.10 9.90
CA ARG A 64 -10.70 -13.79 10.96
C ARG A 64 -9.76 -14.90 11.41
N HIS A 65 -9.13 -14.73 12.56
CA HIS A 65 -8.55 -15.86 13.27
C HIS A 65 -9.75 -16.72 13.68
N VAL A 66 -9.96 -17.84 12.98
CA VAL A 66 -10.93 -18.86 13.35
C VAL A 66 -10.26 -19.81 14.33
#